data_AF-A0A7L4HTM6-F1
#
_entry.id   AF-A0A7L4HTM6-F1
#
_cell.length_a   1.000
_cell.length_b   1.000
_cell.length_c   1.000
_cell.angle_alpha   90.00
_cell.angle_beta   90.00
_cell.angle_gamma   90.00
#
_symmetry.space_group_name_H-M   'P 1'
#
loop_
_entity.id
_entity.type
_entity.pdbx_description
1 polymer ?
#
loop_
_entity_poly.entity_id
_entity_poly.type
_entity_poly.pdbx_seq_one_letter_code
_entity_poly.pdbx_strand_id
1 'polypeptide(L)' 'SFEVIKVIHGKLLDMVGKVQIPIMLVGNKKDLHMERVISYEEGKALAESWNAAFLESSAKENQ' A
#
# COMPACT_ATOMS: atom_id res chain seq x y z
N SER A 1 2.21 -10.57 -0.19
CA SER A 1 2.38 -9.30 0.54
C SER A 1 1.19 -8.37 0.42
N PHE A 2 0.60 -8.21 -0.77
CA PHE A 2 -0.57 -7.34 -0.97
C PHE A 2 -1.79 -7.74 -0.12
N GLU A 3 -2.14 -9.02 -0.04
CA GLU A 3 -3.23 -9.46 0.85
C GLU A 3 -2.91 -9.28 2.34
N VAL A 4 -1.64 -9.43 2.71
CA VAL A 4 -1.20 -9.30 4.11
C VAL A 4 -1.37 -7.86 4.60
N ILE A 5 -1.13 -6.85 3.75
CA ILE A 5 -1.27 -5.45 4.16
C ILE A 5 -2.74 -5.10 4.47
N LYS A 6 -3.71 -5.75 3.81
CA LYS A 6 -5.14 -5.57 4.12
C LYS A 6 -5.46 -6.04 5.54
N VAL A 7 -4.89 -7.17 5.95
CA VAL A 7 -5.04 -7.70 7.32
C VAL A 7 -4.38 -6.78 8.35
N ILE A 8 -3.19 -6.25 8.04
CA ILE A 8 -2.48 -5.31 8.92
C ILE A 8 -3.28 -4.00 9.07
N HIS A 9 -3.79 -3.46 7.97
CA HIS A 9 -4.63 -2.26 7.98
C HIS A 9 -5.87 -2.45 8.87
N GLY A 10 -6.58 -3.58 8.74
CA GLY A 10 -7.71 -3.91 9.61
C GLY A 10 -7.33 -3.93 11.10
N LYS A 11 -6.24 -4.60 11.45
CA LYS A 11 -5.74 -4.65 12.84
C LYS A 11 -5.34 -3.27 13.39
N LEU A 12 -4.77 -2.40 12.55
CA LEU A 12 -4.43 -1.03 12.95
C LEU A 12 -5.69 -0.22 13.27
N LEU A 13 -6.73 -0.33 12.44
CA LEU A 13 -8.02 0.32 12.69
C LEU A 13 -8.68 -0.19 13.97
N ASP A 14 -8.65 -1.50 14.22
CA ASP A 14 -9.18 -2.11 15.44
C ASP A 14 -8.47 -1.59 16.70
N MET A 15 -7.15 -1.35 16.62
CA MET A 15 -6.34 -0.88 17.74
C MET A 15 -6.51 0.62 18.01
N VAL A 16 -6.59 1.44 16.96
CA VAL A 16 -6.58 2.91 17.08
C VAL A 16 -7.99 3.49 17.25
N GLY A 17 -9.03 2.71 16.93
CA GLY A 17 -10.43 3.12 17.07
C GLY A 17 -10.85 4.14 16.00
N LYS A 18 -11.81 5.02 16.32
CA LYS A 18 -12.40 5.96 15.35
C LYS A 18 -11.54 7.20 15.03
N VAL A 19 -10.22 7.13 15.26
CA VAL A 19 -9.31 8.22 14.94
C VAL A 19 -8.80 8.04 13.52
N GLN A 20 -8.97 9.07 12.68
CA GLN A 20 -8.45 9.04 11.33
C GLN A 20 -6.94 9.29 11.34
N ILE A 21 -6.17 8.27 10.95
CA ILE A 21 -4.71 8.35 10.85
C ILE A 21 -4.33 8.63 9.40
N PRO A 22 -3.40 9.55 9.13
CA PRO A 22 -2.81 9.69 7.81
C PRO A 22 -2.08 8.39 7.41
N ILE A 23 -2.51 7.76 6.32
CA ILE A 23 -1.93 6.52 5.80
C ILE A 23 -1.39 6.76 4.39
N MET A 24 -0.26 6.11 4.08
CA MET A 24 0.32 6.05 2.76
C MET A 24 0.63 4.59 2.42
N LEU A 25 0.05 4.08 1.35
CA LEU A 25 0.35 2.77 0.81
C LEU A 25 1.50 2.88 -0.21
N VAL A 26 2.56 2.12 0.02
CA VAL A 26 3.76 2.13 -0.83
C VAL A 26 3.95 0.79 -1.51
N GLY A 27 3.81 0.76 -2.84
CA GLY A 27 4.19 -0.38 -3.67
C GLY A 27 5.70 -0.40 -3.90
N ASN A 28 6.44 -1.17 -3.10
CA ASN A 28 7.90 -1.26 -3.22
C ASN A 28 8.34 -2.28 -4.29
N LYS A 29 9.61 -2.19 -4.72
CA LYS A 29 10.26 -3.00 -5.77
C LYS A 29 9.77 -2.70 -7.18
N LYS A 30 9.45 -1.44 -7.46
CA LYS A 30 9.01 -0.98 -8.79
C LYS A 30 9.99 -1.33 -9.92
N ASP A 31 11.28 -1.47 -9.60
CA ASP A 31 12.35 -1.86 -10.54
C ASP A 31 12.10 -3.25 -11.18
N LEU A 32 11.43 -4.15 -10.47
CA LEU A 32 11.12 -5.52 -10.93
C LEU A 32 9.87 -5.57 -11.82
N HIS A 33 9.82 -4.74 -12.86
CA HIS A 33 8.67 -4.62 -13.77
C HIS A 33 8.26 -5.95 -14.43
N MET A 34 9.22 -6.83 -14.75
CA MET A 34 8.94 -8.15 -15.34
C MET A 34 8.35 -9.16 -14.35
N GLU A 35 8.54 -8.95 -13.05
CA GLU A 35 7.99 -9.78 -11.98
C GLU A 35 6.74 -9.13 -11.34
N ARG A 36 6.20 -8.09 -11.99
CA ARG A 36 5.03 -7.38 -11.51
C ARG A 36 3.83 -8.31 -11.47
N VAL A 37 3.29 -8.49 -10.26
CA VAL A 37 2.07 -9.28 -10.01
C VAL A 37 0.87 -8.42 -9.63
N ILE A 38 1.09 -7.17 -9.22
CA ILE A 38 0.04 -6.21 -8.87
C ILE A 38 0.17 -5.00 -9.80
N SER A 39 -0.95 -4.62 -10.43
CA SER A 39 -0.95 -3.43 -11.29
C SER A 39 -0.93 -2.14 -10.45
N TYR A 40 -0.54 -1.04 -11.08
CA TYR A 40 -0.58 0.26 -10.43
C TYR A 40 -2.01 0.63 -10.01
N GLU A 41 -2.98 0.33 -10.87
CA GLU A 41 -4.41 0.60 -10.66
C GLU A 41 -4.96 -0.18 -9.47
N GLU A 42 -4.57 -1.44 -9.31
CA GLU A 42 -5.01 -2.28 -8.19
C GLU A 42 -4.46 -1.73 -6.86
N GLY A 43 -3.18 -1.34 -6.83
CA GLY A 43 -2.57 -0.70 -5.66
C GLY A 43 -3.23 0.64 -5.31
N LYS A 44 -3.47 1.48 -6.34
CA LYS A 44 -4.14 2.79 -6.17
C LYS A 44 -5.57 2.64 -5.68
N ALA A 45 -6.34 1.73 -6.26
CA ALA A 45 -7.72 1.47 -5.84
C ALA A 45 -7.80 1.00 -4.38
N LEU A 46 -6.83 0.18 -3.93
CA LEU A 46 -6.76 -0.23 -2.53
C LEU A 46 -6.49 0.97 -1.62
N ALA A 47 -5.53 1.83 -1.96
CA ALA A 47 -5.24 3.03 -1.18
C ALA A 47 -6.43 4.00 -1.10
N GLU A 48 -7.12 4.21 -2.22
CA GLU A 48 -8.34 5.04 -2.29
C GLU A 48 -9.44 4.48 -1.37
N SER A 49 -9.63 3.16 -1.33
CA SER A 49 -10.58 2.52 -0.41
C SER A 49 -10.26 2.74 1.07
N TRP A 50 -9.01 3.07 1.40
CA TRP A 50 -8.54 3.39 2.74
C TRP A 50 -8.46 4.89 3.00
N ASN A 51 -8.85 5.72 2.04
CA ASN A 51 -8.63 7.17 2.06
C ASN A 51 -7.15 7.53 2.31
N ALA A 52 -6.25 6.77 1.69
CA ALA A 52 -4.80 6.85 1.84
C ALA A 52 -4.13 7.35 0.55
N ALA A 53 -2.95 7.95 0.69
CA ALA A 53 -2.09 8.26 -0.46
C ALA A 53 -1.46 6.97 -1.02
N PHE A 54 -1.13 6.96 -2.31
CA PHE A 54 -0.45 5.84 -2.97
C PHE A 54 0.79 6.31 -3.72
N LEU A 55 1.87 5.53 -3.62
CA LEU A 55 3.06 5.67 -4.46
C LEU A 55 3.72 4.32 -4.71
N GLU A 56 4.48 4.22 -5.80
CA GLU A 56 5.38 3.10 -6.03
C GLU A 56 6.82 3.56 -5.89
N SER A 57 7.64 2.75 -5.24
CA SER A 57 9.06 3.02 -4.98
C SER A 57 9.93 1.81 -5.31
N SER A 58 11.21 2.05 -5.52
CA SER A 58 12.27 1.07 -5.47
C SER A 58 13.30 1.50 -4.43
N ALA A 59 13.31 0.80 -3.30
CA ALA A 59 14.38 0.95 -2.32
C ALA A 59 15.78 0.65 -2.91
N LYS A 60 15.86 -0.15 -3.99
CA LYS A 60 17.12 -0.49 -4.67
C LYS A 60 17.63 0.66 -5.53
N GLU A 61 16.73 1.36 -6.22
CA GLU A 61 17.08 2.48 -7.10
C GLU A 61 17.03 3.83 -6.39
N ASN A 62 16.67 3.85 -5.10
CA ASN A 62 16.45 5.06 -4.28
C ASN A 62 15.45 6.02 -4.96
N GLN A 63 14.32 5.45 -5.40
CA GLN A 63 13.24 6.13 -6.12
C GLN A 63 11.87 5.74 -5.58
#